data_AF-A0A924JAL8-F1
#
_entry.id   AF-A0A924JAL8-F1
#
_cell.length_a   1.000
_cell.length_b   1.000
_cell.length_c   1.000
_cell.angle_alpha   90.00
_cell.angle_beta   90.00
_cell.angle_gamma   90.00
#
_symmetry.space_group_name_H-M   'P 1'
#
loop_
_entity.id
_entity.type
_entity.pdbx_description
1 polymer ?
#
loop_
_entity_poly.entity_id
_entity_poly.type
_entity_poly.pdbx_seq_one_letter_code
_entity_poly.pdbx_strand_id
1 'polypeptide(L)' 'MTSGLLIESFADFARSKNIDRPTMIAILEEVFRTMIRKKYGTDENFDV' A
#
# COMPACT_ATOMS: atom_id res chain seq x y z
N MET A 1 -2.02 11.13 -12.59
CA MET A 1 -1.81 11.06 -11.12
C MET A 1 -0.33 10.92 -10.89
N THR A 2 0.30 11.89 -10.23
CA THR A 2 1.71 11.80 -9.85
C THR A 2 1.84 10.91 -8.61
N SER A 3 2.92 10.14 -8.50
CA SER A 3 3.16 9.23 -7.36
C SER A 3 3.13 9.96 -6.00
N GLY A 4 3.40 11.27 -5.98
CA GLY A 4 3.32 12.11 -4.79
C GLY A 4 1.92 12.21 -4.18
N LEU A 5 0.86 12.26 -4.99
CA LEU A 5 -0.52 12.36 -4.49
C LEU A 5 -0.93 11.11 -3.70
N LEU A 6 -0.47 9.94 -4.15
CA LEU A 6 -0.76 8.67 -3.47
C LEU A 6 -0.08 8.64 -2.10
N ILE A 7 1.19 9.05 -2.04
CA ILE A 7 1.97 9.10 -0.80
C ILE A 7 1.35 10.08 0.18
N GLU A 8 0.97 11.28 -0.26
CA GLU A 8 0.26 12.26 0.59
C GLU A 8 -1.05 11.70 1.12
N SER A 9 -1.86 11.08 0.26
CA SER A 9 -3.16 10.51 0.65
C SER A 9 -3.03 9.43 1.73
N PHE A 10 -2.02 8.55 1.63
CA PHE A 10 -1.74 7.54 2.65
C PHE A 10 -1.16 8.13 3.93
N ALA A 11 -0.33 9.18 3.83
CA ALA A 11 0.19 9.89 5.00
C ALA A 11 -0.93 10.60 5.78
N ASP A 12 -1.88 11.23 5.07
CA ASP A 12 -3.08 11.82 5.68
C ASP A 12 -3.96 10.74 6.34
N PHE A 13 -4.18 9.62 5.66
CA PHE A 13 -4.93 8.50 6.22
C PHE A 13 -4.28 7.98 7.52
N ALA A 14 -2.96 7.77 7.52
CA ALA A 14 -2.21 7.32 8.70
C ALA A 14 -2.41 8.26 9.89
N ARG A 15 -2.24 9.57 9.66
CA ARG A 15 -2.45 10.60 10.69
C ARG A 15 -3.88 10.63 11.20
N SER A 16 -4.86 10.55 10.29
CA SER A 16 -6.29 10.63 10.65
C SER A 16 -6.75 9.45 11.51
N LYS A 17 -6.07 8.30 11.40
CA LYS A 17 -6.41 7.06 12.10
C LYS A 17 -5.45 6.71 13.23
N ASN A 18 -4.44 7.54 13.51
CA ASN A 18 -3.38 7.24 14.48
C ASN A 18 -2.69 5.87 14.20
N ILE A 19 -2.43 5.57 12.93
CA ILE A 19 -1.77 4.33 12.52
C ILE A 19 -0.26 4.51 12.61
N ASP A 20 0.43 3.58 13.27
CA ASP A 20 1.88 3.58 13.33
C ASP A 20 2.53 3.20 11.99
N ARG A 21 3.81 3.53 11.85
CA ARG A 21 4.56 3.32 10.60
C ARG A 21 4.63 1.84 10.18
N PRO A 22 4.92 0.86 11.07
CA PRO A 22 4.93 -0.55 10.69
C PRO A 22 3.57 -1.04 10.17
N THR A 23 2.48 -0.68 10.83
CA THR A 23 1.12 -1.07 10.42
C THR A 23 0.77 -0.47 9.06
N MET A 24 1.14 0.79 8.81
CA MET A 24 0.92 1.43 7.52
C MET A 24 1.68 0.74 6.38
N ILE A 25 2.92 0.29 6.64
CA ILE A 25 3.71 -0.47 5.65
C ILE A 25 3.03 -1.80 5.32
N ALA A 26 2.56 -2.54 6.33
CA ALA A 26 1.84 -3.79 6.10
C ALA A 26 0.54 -3.61 5.28
N ILE A 27 -0.21 -2.52 5.54
CA ILE A 27 -1.41 -2.19 4.75
C ILE A 27 -1.06 -1.90 3.29
N LEU A 28 0.00 -1.12 3.05
CA LEU A 28 0.45 -0.79 1.70
C LEU A 28 0.91 -2.05 0.96
N GLU A 29 1.69 -2.90 1.63
CA GLU A 29 2.14 -4.18 1.06
C GLU A 29 0.94 -5.04 0.64
N GLU A 30 -0.08 -5.20 1.50
CA GLU A 30 -1.27 -5.98 1.18
C GLU A 30 -2.08 -5.38 0.01
N VAL A 31 -2.15 -4.05 -0.08
CA VAL A 31 -2.79 -3.33 -1.20
C VAL A 31 -2.05 -3.62 -2.51
N PHE A 32 -0.71 -3.54 -2.51
CA PHE A 32 0.10 -3.86 -3.69
C PHE A 32 0.01 -5.34 -4.07
N ARG A 33 0.14 -6.27 -3.11
CA ARG A 33 -0.05 -7.71 -3.34
C ARG A 33 -1.43 -8.03 -3.90
N THR A 34 -2.47 -7.36 -3.42
CA THR A 34 -3.83 -7.51 -3.96
C THR A 34 -3.92 -7.03 -5.42
N MET A 35 -3.32 -5.89 -5.75
CA MET A 35 -3.29 -5.38 -7.12
C MET A 35 -2.50 -6.31 -8.05
N ILE A 36 -1.39 -6.86 -7.57
CA ILE A 36 -0.57 -7.84 -8.30
C ILE A 36 -1.38 -9.12 -8.56
N ARG A 37 -1.99 -9.71 -7.54
CA ARG A 37 -2.87 -10.88 -7.68
C ARG A 37 -4.00 -10.64 -8.67
N LYS A 38 -4.64 -9.47 -8.63
CA LYS A 38 -5.70 -9.08 -9.59
C LYS A 38 -5.20 -9.02 -11.03
N LYS A 39 -3.96 -8.59 -11.26
CA LYS A 39 -3.41 -8.40 -12.61
C LYS A 39 -2.72 -9.64 -13.16
N TYR A 40 -2.03 -10.40 -12.32
CA TYR A 40 -1.13 -11.49 -12.71
C TYR A 40 -1.59 -12.87 -12.18
N GLY A 41 -2.67 -12.93 -11.41
CA GLY A 41 -3.23 -14.17 -10.85
C GLY A 41 -2.53 -14.65 -9.57
N THR A 42 -1.27 -14.25 -9.34
CA THR A 42 -0.48 -14.58 -8.15
C THR A 42 0.54 -13.47 -7.86
N ASP A 43 0.91 -13.29 -6.59
CA ASP A 43 2.00 -12.43 -6.14
C ASP A 43 3.26 -13.19 -5.68
N GLU A 44 3.29 -14.52 -5.79
CA GLU A 44 4.38 -15.38 -5.30
C GLU A 44 5.76 -15.05 -5.87
N ASN A 45 5.82 -14.50 -7.09
CA ASN A 45 7.06 -14.14 -7.78
C ASN A 45 7.40 -12.64 -7.66
N PHE A 46 6.80 -11.93 -6.71
CA PHE A 46 6.99 -10.49 -6.50
C PHE A 46 7.51 -10.21 -5.08
N ASP A 47 8.55 -9.37 -5.00
CA ASP A 47 9.01 -8.75 -3.75
C ASP A 47 8.40 -7.36 -3.66
N VAL A 48 7.70 -7.07 -2.56
CA VAL A 48 6.84 -5.89 -2.37
C VAL A 48 7.23 -5.14 -1.12
#